data_AF-A0A438KKN6-F1
#
_entry.id   AF-A0A438KKN6-F1
#
_cell.length_a   1.000
_cell.length_b   1.000
_cell.length_c   1.000
_cell.angle_alpha   90.00
_cell.angle_beta   90.00
_cell.angle_gamma   90.00
#
_symmetry.space_group_name_H-M   'P 1'
#
loop_
_entity.id
_entity.type
_entity.pdbx_description
1 polymer ?
#
loop_
_entity_poly.entity_id
_entity_poly.type
_entity_poly.pdbx_seq_one_letter_code
_entity_poly.pdbx_strand_id
1 'polypeptide(L)'
;MASTRREEERHRLESHQRKDGLVAKSRLMGADERGLGFWKDGDELGYDGTPKPKMLLNRSKIGEGVPIILVPSAFQTLITIYNVKEFLEDGVFIPTDVKAKQMKGAKPDCVTVQKKFSRDRVVMAYEVRDKPSALKTEDWDRVVAVFVLGKEWQFKDWPFKDHVEIFNKIIGFYMRFEDDSVESAKIVKQWNVKIISISKNKRHQDRAAALEVWDRLEEFVRSRSHT
;
A
#
# COMPACT_ATOMS: atom_id res chain seq x y z
N MET A 1 10.59 -37.14 53.60
CA MET A 1 10.58 -36.29 52.39
C MET A 1 10.43 -34.81 52.78
N ALA A 2 11.42 -34.24 53.48
CA ALA A 2 11.36 -32.87 54.01
C ALA A 2 12.51 -31.97 53.49
N SER A 3 13.32 -32.46 52.55
CA SER A 3 14.51 -31.76 52.05
C SER A 3 14.26 -30.95 50.77
N THR A 4 13.21 -31.23 50.01
CA THR A 4 12.95 -30.56 48.72
C THR A 4 12.16 -29.25 48.84
N ARG A 5 11.34 -29.08 49.89
CA ARG A 5 10.59 -27.82 50.10
C ARG A 5 11.45 -26.63 50.51
N ARG A 6 12.62 -26.87 51.12
CA ARG A 6 13.50 -25.80 51.63
C ARG A 6 14.38 -25.18 50.55
N GLU A 7 14.53 -25.86 49.43
CA GLU A 7 15.37 -25.42 48.30
C GLU A 7 14.57 -24.58 47.29
N GLU A 8 13.28 -24.92 47.07
CA GLU A 8 12.35 -24.11 46.25
C GLU A 8 12.06 -22.72 46.86
N GLU A 9 12.06 -22.61 48.18
CA GLU A 9 11.78 -21.35 48.88
C GLU A 9 12.95 -20.34 48.79
N ARG A 10 14.21 -20.84 48.72
CA ARG A 10 15.39 -19.98 48.51
C ARG A 10 15.44 -19.40 47.09
N HIS A 11 15.09 -20.19 46.08
CA HIS A 11 15.12 -19.74 44.69
C HIS A 11 14.00 -18.71 44.37
N ARG A 12 12.88 -18.75 45.11
CA ARG A 12 11.82 -17.73 45.05
C ARG A 12 12.24 -16.38 45.66
N LEU A 13 13.05 -16.40 46.71
CA LEU A 13 13.53 -15.17 47.37
C LEU A 13 14.61 -14.45 46.56
N GLU A 14 15.51 -15.17 45.87
CA GLU A 14 16.53 -14.56 44.99
C GLU A 14 15.94 -13.91 43.72
N SER A 15 14.82 -14.44 43.20
CA SER A 15 14.17 -13.88 42.00
C SER A 15 13.35 -12.62 42.29
N HIS A 16 12.85 -12.44 43.51
CA HIS A 16 12.18 -11.20 43.93
C HIS A 16 13.15 -10.05 44.19
N GLN A 17 14.41 -10.34 44.58
CA GLN A 17 15.39 -9.31 44.91
C GLN A 17 16.01 -8.62 43.67
N ARG A 18 15.80 -9.14 42.45
CA ARG A 18 16.32 -8.54 41.20
C ARG A 18 15.36 -7.58 40.49
N LYS A 19 14.11 -7.41 40.96
CA LYS A 19 13.12 -6.53 40.30
C LYS A 19 12.77 -5.24 41.04
N ASP A 20 13.14 -5.10 42.31
CA ASP A 20 12.85 -3.89 43.12
C ASP A 20 13.93 -2.80 43.04
N GLY A 21 14.91 -2.91 42.14
CA GLY A 21 16.09 -2.05 42.12
C GLY A 21 16.09 -0.84 41.18
N LEU A 22 15.04 -0.56 40.39
CA LEU A 22 15.13 0.43 39.31
C LEU A 22 13.93 1.39 39.17
N VAL A 23 13.23 1.68 40.27
CA VAL A 23 12.27 2.79 40.32
C VAL A 23 12.45 3.58 41.61
N ALA A 24 13.20 4.68 41.56
CA ALA A 24 12.84 5.99 42.13
C ALA A 24 14.07 6.89 42.37
N LYS A 25 13.79 8.20 42.26
CA LYS A 25 14.59 9.40 42.56
C LYS A 25 15.41 9.89 41.35
N SER A 26 15.19 11.10 40.84
CA SER A 26 15.14 12.35 41.60
C SER A 26 14.12 13.37 41.10
N ARG A 27 13.53 14.10 42.05
CA ARG A 27 12.70 15.30 41.93
C ARG A 27 13.55 16.51 42.38
N LEU A 28 13.41 17.62 41.66
CA LEU A 28 13.35 19.04 42.09
C LEU A 28 14.58 19.78 42.70
N MET A 29 14.85 20.94 42.06
CA MET A 29 15.39 22.26 42.49
C MET A 29 16.50 22.72 41.51
N GLY A 30 16.62 23.97 41.06
CA GLY A 30 15.95 25.24 41.35
C GLY A 30 16.40 26.29 40.31
N ALA A 31 15.73 27.43 40.27
CA ALA A 31 16.05 28.58 39.42
C ALA A 31 17.27 29.35 39.95
N ASP A 32 18.06 29.98 39.06
CA ASP A 32 18.38 31.42 39.12
C ASP A 32 19.32 31.87 37.97
N GLU A 33 18.86 32.95 37.32
CA GLU A 33 19.53 34.11 36.73
C GLU A 33 21.01 34.15 36.24
N ARG A 34 21.14 34.92 35.14
CA ARG A 34 22.25 35.83 34.72
C ARG A 34 23.49 35.25 34.03
N GLY A 35 23.81 35.81 32.85
CA GLY A 35 25.21 36.03 32.44
C GLY A 35 25.54 35.84 30.97
N LEU A 36 25.97 36.93 30.33
CA LEU A 36 26.60 37.00 29.00
C LEU A 36 28.03 36.41 28.96
N GLY A 37 28.48 35.99 27.75
CA GLY A 37 29.91 35.89 27.35
C GLY A 37 30.31 34.49 26.83
N PHE A 38 30.42 34.22 25.52
CA PHE A 38 31.49 34.50 24.54
C PHE A 38 32.69 33.50 24.59
N TRP A 39 33.15 33.08 23.39
CA TRP A 39 34.26 32.16 23.00
C TRP A 39 33.92 30.65 23.04
N LYS A 40 34.29 29.76 22.10
CA LYS A 40 34.98 29.81 20.79
C LYS A 40 34.94 28.39 20.19
N ASP A 41 34.89 28.33 18.86
CA ASP A 41 35.14 27.25 17.87
C ASP A 41 35.55 25.83 18.30
N GLY A 42 35.00 24.85 17.58
CA GLY A 42 35.49 23.47 17.54
C GLY A 42 34.61 22.55 16.69
N ASP A 43 34.86 22.54 15.38
CA ASP A 43 34.37 21.51 14.44
C ASP A 43 34.93 20.12 14.80
N GLU A 44 34.08 19.10 14.97
CA GLU A 44 34.35 17.73 14.46
C GLU A 44 33.11 16.80 14.54
N LEU A 45 32.54 16.56 13.36
CA LEU A 45 31.95 15.33 12.77
C LEU A 45 31.53 14.14 13.67
N GLY A 46 30.30 13.63 13.46
CA GLY A 46 29.98 12.24 13.84
C GLY A 46 28.52 11.76 13.84
N TYR A 47 27.89 11.67 12.66
CA TYR A 47 26.98 10.59 12.23
C TYR A 47 25.82 10.12 13.14
N ASP A 48 24.58 10.59 12.88
CA ASP A 48 23.41 9.70 12.81
C ASP A 48 22.42 10.23 11.77
N GLY A 49 22.53 9.67 10.56
CA GLY A 49 21.62 9.92 9.47
C GLY A 49 21.02 8.60 9.03
N THR A 50 20.01 8.11 9.74
CA THR A 50 19.14 7.06 9.19
C THR A 50 18.60 7.55 7.83
N PRO A 51 18.88 6.86 6.71
CA PRO A 51 18.39 7.32 5.42
C PRO A 51 16.88 7.11 5.37
N LYS A 52 16.11 8.20 5.50
CA LYS A 52 14.70 8.19 5.11
C LYS A 52 14.63 7.75 3.65
N PRO A 53 13.79 6.77 3.28
CA PRO A 53 13.66 6.35 1.91
C PRO A 53 13.27 7.56 1.05
N LYS A 54 14.17 7.95 0.14
CA LYS A 54 13.90 9.01 -0.84
C LYS A 54 12.79 8.49 -1.76
N MET A 55 11.61 9.09 -1.66
CA MET A 55 10.53 8.91 -2.63
C MET A 55 10.99 9.55 -3.94
N LEU A 56 11.60 8.75 -4.81
CA LEU A 56 11.94 9.19 -6.15
C LEU A 56 10.70 9.02 -7.03
N LEU A 57 10.08 10.15 -7.35
CA LEU A 57 9.14 10.26 -8.46
C LEU A 57 9.95 10.01 -9.74
N ASN A 58 9.89 8.80 -10.29
CA ASN A 58 10.67 8.49 -11.49
C ASN A 58 10.09 9.30 -12.66
N ARG A 59 10.81 10.34 -13.06
CA ARG A 59 10.48 11.27 -14.13
C ARG A 59 10.73 10.57 -15.46
N SER A 60 9.69 10.00 -16.07
CA SER A 60 9.70 9.60 -17.48
C SER A 60 8.26 9.38 -17.99
N LYS A 61 7.72 10.39 -18.67
CA LYS A 61 6.56 10.38 -19.60
C LYS A 61 5.15 10.08 -19.09
N ILE A 62 4.97 9.66 -17.84
CA ILE A 62 3.67 9.70 -17.15
C ILE A 62 3.56 11.11 -16.54
N GLY A 63 2.39 11.77 -16.64
CA GLY A 63 2.23 13.19 -16.26
C GLY A 63 2.86 13.55 -14.91
N GLU A 64 3.29 14.80 -14.73
CA GLU A 64 3.94 15.23 -13.48
C GLU A 64 3.04 14.98 -12.27
N GLY A 65 3.42 14.04 -11.39
CA GLY A 65 2.67 13.74 -10.16
C GLY A 65 2.68 12.27 -9.77
N VAL A 66 1.87 11.92 -8.77
CA VAL A 66 1.71 10.55 -8.28
C VAL A 66 0.84 9.76 -9.29
N PRO A 67 1.26 8.58 -9.78
CA PRO A 67 0.45 7.78 -10.69
C PRO A 67 -0.88 7.35 -10.07
N ILE A 68 -1.94 7.28 -10.87
CA ILE A 68 -3.30 6.92 -10.45
C ILE A 68 -3.66 5.50 -10.90
N ILE A 69 -4.25 4.72 -10.00
CA ILE A 69 -4.91 3.45 -10.27
C ILE A 69 -6.42 3.66 -10.07
N LEU A 70 -7.22 3.33 -11.08
CA LEU A 70 -8.67 3.35 -10.96
C LEU A 70 -9.19 1.98 -10.53
N VAL A 71 -10.12 1.97 -9.59
CA VAL A 71 -10.87 0.78 -9.16
C VAL A 71 -12.36 0.97 -9.37
N PRO A 72 -13.15 -0.11 -9.50
CA PRO A 72 -14.59 0.03 -9.59
C PRO A 72 -15.21 0.61 -8.32
N SER A 73 -16.19 1.51 -8.48
CA SER A 73 -17.06 1.95 -7.38
C SER A 73 -18.20 0.96 -7.09
N ALA A 74 -18.31 -0.15 -7.83
CA ALA A 74 -19.38 -1.13 -7.65
C ALA A 74 -19.04 -2.07 -6.49
N PHE A 75 -19.87 -2.08 -5.45
CA PHE A 75 -19.60 -2.79 -4.19
C PHE A 75 -19.48 -4.31 -4.33
N GLN A 76 -20.04 -4.90 -5.38
CA GLN A 76 -20.04 -6.35 -5.63
C GLN A 76 -18.75 -6.84 -6.33
N THR A 77 -17.79 -5.97 -6.65
CA THR A 77 -16.51 -6.41 -7.23
C THR A 77 -15.55 -6.93 -6.17
N LEU A 78 -14.63 -7.79 -6.61
CA LEU A 78 -13.59 -8.35 -5.76
C LEU A 78 -12.62 -7.28 -5.27
N ILE A 79 -12.33 -6.28 -6.08
CA ILE A 79 -11.45 -5.17 -5.71
C ILE A 79 -12.23 -3.86 -5.76
N THR A 80 -12.06 -3.05 -4.73
CA THR A 80 -12.68 -1.72 -4.58
C THR A 80 -11.73 -0.81 -3.80
N ILE A 81 -12.10 0.46 -3.64
CA ILE A 81 -11.31 1.41 -2.84
C ILE A 81 -11.17 0.99 -1.37
N TYR A 82 -12.04 0.09 -0.87
CA TYR A 82 -12.02 -0.37 0.51
C TYR A 82 -10.88 -1.33 0.83
N ASN A 83 -10.53 -2.22 -0.12
CA ASN A 83 -9.66 -3.37 0.12
C ASN A 83 -8.40 -3.41 -0.77
N VAL A 84 -8.32 -2.51 -1.76
CA VAL A 84 -7.21 -2.46 -2.71
C VAL A 84 -5.85 -2.28 -2.05
N LYS A 85 -5.79 -1.59 -0.91
CA LYS A 85 -4.54 -1.35 -0.21
C LYS A 85 -3.96 -2.63 0.37
N GLU A 86 -4.74 -3.35 1.18
CA GLU A 86 -4.31 -4.64 1.75
C GLU A 86 -3.98 -5.66 0.66
N PHE A 87 -4.73 -5.65 -0.44
CA PHE A 87 -4.44 -6.55 -1.55
C PHE A 87 -3.12 -6.21 -2.25
N LEU A 88 -2.90 -4.94 -2.62
CA LEU A 88 -1.71 -4.55 -3.40
C LEU A 88 -0.44 -4.43 -2.54
N GLU A 89 -0.53 -3.95 -1.30
CA GLU A 89 0.64 -3.79 -0.41
C GLU A 89 1.00 -5.11 0.26
N ASP A 90 0.02 -5.76 0.91
CA ASP A 90 0.27 -6.92 1.77
C ASP A 90 0.04 -8.26 1.05
N GLY A 91 -0.60 -8.24 -0.12
CA GLY A 91 -0.97 -9.46 -0.84
C GLY A 91 -2.09 -10.22 -0.14
N VAL A 92 -3.01 -9.52 0.54
CA VAL A 92 -4.10 -10.13 1.31
C VAL A 92 -5.45 -9.69 0.74
N PHE A 93 -6.25 -10.63 0.22
CA PHE A 93 -7.59 -10.30 -0.25
C PHE A 93 -8.60 -10.40 0.91
N ILE A 94 -9.19 -9.25 1.25
CA ILE A 94 -10.33 -9.13 2.18
C ILE A 94 -11.56 -8.71 1.39
N PRO A 95 -12.71 -9.40 1.51
CA PRO A 95 -13.94 -8.99 0.84
C PRO A 95 -14.37 -7.56 1.17
N THR A 96 -14.89 -6.85 0.17
CA THR A 96 -15.31 -5.45 0.26
C THR A 96 -16.30 -5.21 1.40
N ASP A 97 -17.27 -6.11 1.60
CA ASP A 97 -18.30 -5.97 2.64
C ASP A 97 -17.72 -6.09 4.06
N VAL A 98 -16.78 -7.00 4.27
CA VAL A 98 -16.04 -7.16 5.53
C VAL A 98 -15.27 -5.87 5.82
N LYS A 99 -14.59 -5.32 4.82
CA LYS A 99 -13.75 -4.14 5.01
C LYS A 99 -14.56 -2.86 5.20
N ALA A 100 -15.66 -2.70 4.48
CA ALA A 100 -16.61 -1.60 4.67
C ALA A 100 -17.22 -1.62 6.09
N LYS A 101 -17.57 -2.80 6.63
CA LYS A 101 -18.05 -2.93 8.01
C LYS A 101 -17.00 -2.52 9.04
N GLN A 102 -15.73 -2.93 8.85
CA GLN A 102 -14.62 -2.51 9.73
C GLN A 102 -14.43 -0.99 9.73
N MET A 103 -14.65 -0.33 8.58
CA MET A 103 -14.61 1.13 8.45
C MET A 103 -15.92 1.82 8.82
N LYS A 104 -16.88 1.10 9.42
CA LYS A 104 -18.22 1.62 9.79
C LYS A 104 -18.96 2.26 8.61
N GLY A 105 -18.74 1.77 7.39
CA GLY A 105 -19.32 2.29 6.16
C GLY A 105 -18.67 3.57 5.62
N ALA A 106 -17.62 4.08 6.26
CA ALA A 106 -16.88 5.22 5.73
C ALA A 106 -16.15 4.83 4.43
N LYS A 107 -16.51 5.52 3.34
CA LYS A 107 -15.89 5.33 2.02
C LYS A 107 -14.77 6.36 1.83
N PRO A 108 -13.51 5.93 1.62
CA PRO A 108 -12.44 6.84 1.24
C PRO A 108 -12.70 7.43 -0.16
N ASP A 109 -12.36 8.70 -0.38
CA ASP A 109 -12.36 9.28 -1.74
C ASP A 109 -11.07 8.96 -2.51
N CYS A 110 -9.96 8.78 -1.79
CA CYS A 110 -8.66 8.42 -2.32
C CYS A 110 -7.90 7.55 -1.29
N VAL A 111 -7.17 6.55 -1.77
CA VAL A 111 -6.30 5.70 -0.95
C VAL A 111 -4.90 5.70 -1.54
N THR A 112 -3.87 5.88 -0.72
CA THR A 112 -2.48 5.76 -1.17
C THR A 112 -1.99 4.32 -1.00
N VAL A 113 -1.42 3.77 -2.08
CA VAL A 113 -0.76 2.46 -2.13
C VAL A 113 0.74 2.65 -2.38
N GLN A 114 1.59 1.97 -1.64
CA GLN A 114 3.04 2.01 -1.78
C GLN A 114 3.59 0.67 -2.28
N LYS A 115 4.40 0.73 -3.34
CA LYS A 115 5.15 -0.42 -3.84
C LYS A 115 6.64 -0.21 -3.62
N LYS A 116 7.25 -1.14 -2.88
CA LYS A 116 8.71 -1.25 -2.75
C LYS A 116 9.23 -2.12 -3.90
N PHE A 117 10.07 -1.55 -4.76
CA PHE A 117 10.71 -2.28 -5.85
C PHE A 117 12.05 -2.84 -5.38
N SER A 118 12.19 -4.17 -5.42
CA SER A 118 13.38 -4.87 -4.90
C SER A 118 14.65 -4.55 -5.68
N ARG A 119 14.53 -4.17 -6.96
CA ARG A 119 15.69 -3.90 -7.83
C ARG A 119 16.44 -2.63 -7.42
N ASP A 120 15.72 -1.58 -7.02
CA ASP A 120 16.31 -0.24 -6.83
C ASP A 120 16.14 0.31 -5.40
N ARG A 121 15.54 -0.45 -4.47
CA ARG A 121 15.09 0.03 -3.14
C ARG A 121 14.23 1.29 -3.19
N VAL A 122 13.65 1.59 -4.35
CA VAL A 122 12.74 2.72 -4.55
C VAL A 122 11.35 2.33 -4.07
N VAL A 123 10.72 3.24 -3.33
CA VAL A 123 9.31 3.14 -2.96
C VAL A 123 8.53 4.10 -3.84
N MET A 124 7.64 3.59 -4.68
CA MET A 124 6.71 4.44 -5.43
C MET A 124 5.34 4.42 -4.76
N ALA A 125 4.72 5.60 -4.70
CA ALA A 125 3.35 5.76 -4.25
C ALA A 125 2.42 5.80 -5.46
N TYR A 126 1.20 5.31 -5.27
CA TYR A 126 0.10 5.35 -6.21
C TYR A 126 -1.13 5.89 -5.49
N GLU A 127 -1.88 6.76 -6.17
CA GLU A 127 -3.21 7.17 -5.73
C GLU A 127 -4.24 6.19 -6.29
N VAL A 128 -5.12 5.68 -5.44
CA VAL A 128 -6.24 4.84 -5.85
C VAL A 128 -7.53 5.61 -5.71
N ARG A 129 -8.28 5.74 -6.80
CA ARG A 129 -9.56 6.46 -6.87
C ARG A 129 -10.61 5.58 -7.53
N ASP A 130 -11.89 5.83 -7.24
CA ASP A 130 -12.99 5.03 -7.79
C ASP A 130 -14.09 5.86 -8.48
N LYS A 131 -13.92 7.18 -8.54
CA LYS A 131 -14.80 8.13 -9.23
C LYS A 131 -14.04 8.77 -10.40
N PRO A 132 -14.09 8.19 -11.62
CA PRO A 132 -13.46 8.79 -12.80
C PRO A 132 -13.97 10.21 -13.10
N SER A 133 -15.23 10.51 -12.75
CA SER A 133 -15.83 11.84 -12.91
C SER A 133 -15.22 12.92 -12.02
N ALA A 134 -14.46 12.56 -10.99
CA ALA A 134 -13.74 13.50 -10.14
C ALA A 134 -12.33 13.82 -10.67
N LEU A 135 -11.88 13.16 -11.74
CA LEU A 135 -10.59 13.43 -12.39
C LEU A 135 -10.68 14.66 -13.28
N LYS A 136 -9.69 15.55 -13.16
CA LYS A 136 -9.48 16.63 -14.14
C LYS A 136 -8.85 16.06 -15.41
N THR A 137 -8.92 16.81 -16.51
CA THR A 137 -8.29 16.44 -17.79
C THR A 137 -6.80 16.10 -17.62
N GLU A 138 -6.06 16.89 -16.85
CA GLU A 138 -4.63 16.68 -16.54
C GLU A 138 -4.35 15.41 -15.71
N ASP A 139 -5.32 14.93 -14.93
CA ASP A 139 -5.14 13.74 -14.10
C ASP A 139 -5.11 12.46 -14.95
N TRP A 140 -5.75 12.46 -16.11
CA TRP A 140 -5.84 11.29 -16.99
C TRP A 140 -4.48 10.87 -17.55
N ASP A 141 -3.53 11.79 -17.71
CA ASP A 141 -2.15 11.50 -18.09
C ASP A 141 -1.36 10.76 -16.98
N ARG A 142 -1.87 10.80 -15.74
CA ARG A 142 -1.30 10.08 -14.59
C ARG A 142 -1.99 8.73 -14.36
N VAL A 143 -3.10 8.43 -15.02
CA VAL A 143 -3.80 7.15 -14.87
C VAL A 143 -2.98 6.06 -15.56
N VAL A 144 -2.40 5.17 -14.77
CA VAL A 144 -1.52 4.10 -15.28
C VAL A 144 -2.24 2.76 -15.35
N ALA A 145 -3.20 2.52 -14.47
CA ALA A 145 -3.94 1.25 -14.40
C ALA A 145 -5.43 1.43 -14.09
N VAL A 146 -6.24 0.48 -14.53
CA VAL A 146 -7.66 0.36 -14.16
C VAL A 146 -8.02 -1.09 -13.84
N PHE A 147 -8.69 -1.31 -12.71
CA PHE A 147 -9.45 -2.55 -12.47
C PHE A 147 -10.85 -2.41 -13.09
N VAL A 148 -11.17 -3.30 -14.03
CA VAL A 148 -12.39 -3.22 -14.83
C VAL A 148 -13.52 -4.08 -14.27
N LEU A 149 -14.75 -3.66 -14.52
CA LEU A 149 -15.99 -4.36 -14.19
C LEU A 149 -16.34 -5.46 -15.20
N GLY A 150 -15.84 -5.36 -16.43
CA GLY A 150 -16.32 -6.16 -17.55
C GLY A 150 -17.65 -5.68 -18.12
N LYS A 151 -17.96 -4.38 -17.98
CA LYS A 151 -19.15 -3.73 -18.55
C LYS A 151 -18.73 -2.52 -19.38
N GLU A 152 -19.21 -2.41 -20.62
CA GLU A 152 -18.84 -1.32 -21.55
C GLU A 152 -19.18 0.06 -21.00
N TRP A 153 -20.32 0.18 -20.32
CA TRP A 153 -20.76 1.45 -19.73
C TRP A 153 -19.78 2.00 -18.67
N GLN A 154 -18.87 1.19 -18.13
CA GLN A 154 -17.84 1.65 -17.19
C GLN A 154 -17.02 2.82 -17.76
N PHE A 155 -16.76 2.77 -19.07
CA PHE A 155 -15.91 3.74 -19.77
C PHE A 155 -16.71 4.89 -20.39
N LYS A 156 -18.00 4.98 -20.07
CA LYS A 156 -18.83 6.11 -20.48
C LYS A 156 -18.23 7.40 -19.91
N ASP A 157 -18.17 8.44 -20.73
CA ASP A 157 -17.68 9.77 -20.38
C ASP A 157 -16.17 9.84 -20.06
N TRP A 158 -15.40 8.79 -20.39
CA TRP A 158 -13.94 8.83 -20.32
C TRP A 158 -13.38 9.63 -21.52
N PRO A 159 -12.22 10.30 -21.37
CA PRO A 159 -11.63 11.13 -22.43
C PRO A 159 -10.88 10.30 -23.49
N PHE A 160 -11.43 9.16 -23.88
CA PHE A 160 -10.87 8.24 -24.87
C PHE A 160 -11.96 7.79 -25.83
N LYS A 161 -11.59 7.56 -27.09
CA LYS A 161 -12.52 7.20 -28.15
C LYS A 161 -13.14 5.82 -27.95
N ASP A 162 -12.33 4.84 -27.56
CA ASP A 162 -12.73 3.44 -27.45
C ASP A 162 -11.82 2.64 -26.49
N HIS A 163 -12.16 1.37 -26.27
CA HIS A 163 -11.38 0.47 -25.43
C HIS A 163 -9.93 0.27 -25.93
N VAL A 164 -9.69 0.35 -27.25
CA VAL A 164 -8.35 0.17 -27.81
C VAL A 164 -7.46 1.34 -27.38
N GLU A 165 -7.96 2.57 -27.48
CA GLU A 165 -7.24 3.75 -27.00
C GLU A 165 -7.00 3.69 -25.48
N ILE A 166 -8.03 3.31 -24.71
CA ILE A 166 -7.93 3.17 -23.25
C ILE A 166 -6.80 2.20 -22.91
N PHE A 167 -6.83 0.98 -23.44
CA PHE A 167 -5.88 -0.08 -23.04
C PHE A 167 -4.50 0.03 -23.69
N ASN A 168 -4.32 0.93 -24.65
CA ASN A 168 -3.00 1.34 -25.12
C ASN A 168 -2.36 2.38 -24.18
N LYS A 169 -3.17 3.20 -23.50
CA LYS A 169 -2.68 4.24 -22.57
C LYS A 169 -2.63 3.79 -21.11
N ILE A 170 -3.55 2.91 -20.71
CA ILE A 170 -3.79 2.48 -19.32
C ILE A 170 -3.80 0.95 -19.28
N ILE A 171 -3.03 0.32 -18.40
CA ILE A 171 -3.12 -1.15 -18.26
C ILE A 171 -4.44 -1.53 -17.58
N GLY A 172 -5.20 -2.43 -18.21
CA GLY A 172 -6.43 -2.96 -17.65
C GLY A 172 -6.21 -4.25 -16.88
N PHE A 173 -6.86 -4.40 -15.72
CA PHE A 173 -6.93 -5.63 -14.93
C PHE A 173 -8.38 -6.06 -14.71
N TYR A 174 -8.69 -7.33 -14.90
CA TYR A 174 -9.98 -7.91 -14.52
C TYR A 174 -9.78 -9.00 -13.48
N MET A 175 -10.28 -8.75 -12.27
CA MET A 175 -10.14 -9.67 -11.15
C MET A 175 -11.35 -10.59 -11.09
N ARG A 176 -11.12 -11.90 -11.01
CA ARG A 176 -12.17 -12.93 -10.89
C ARG A 176 -11.75 -14.02 -9.90
N PHE A 177 -12.70 -14.85 -9.48
CA PHE A 177 -12.33 -16.10 -8.83
C PHE A 177 -11.87 -17.15 -9.86
N GLU A 178 -10.97 -18.02 -9.45
CA GLU A 178 -10.43 -19.10 -10.28
C GLU A 178 -11.54 -20.02 -10.82
N ASP A 179 -12.57 -20.28 -10.00
CA ASP A 179 -13.69 -21.17 -10.27
C ASP A 179 -14.90 -20.48 -10.94
N ASP A 180 -14.84 -19.17 -11.17
CA ASP A 180 -15.90 -18.49 -11.92
C ASP A 180 -15.95 -19.00 -13.37
N SER A 181 -17.15 -19.03 -13.94
CA SER A 181 -17.34 -19.56 -15.29
C SER A 181 -16.53 -18.75 -16.33
N VAL A 182 -16.18 -19.37 -17.46
CA VAL A 182 -15.41 -18.69 -18.52
C VAL A 182 -16.19 -17.53 -19.11
N GLU A 183 -17.52 -17.61 -19.08
CA GLU A 183 -18.46 -16.61 -19.56
C GLU A 183 -18.35 -15.29 -18.78
N SER A 184 -17.96 -15.34 -17.49
CA SER A 184 -17.74 -14.14 -16.68
C SER A 184 -16.71 -13.19 -17.29
N ALA A 185 -15.72 -13.73 -18.01
CA ALA A 185 -14.66 -12.99 -18.68
C ALA A 185 -14.87 -12.82 -20.19
N LYS A 186 -15.99 -13.27 -20.77
CA LYS A 186 -16.18 -13.31 -22.23
C LYS A 186 -16.01 -11.94 -22.90
N ILE A 187 -16.63 -10.91 -22.34
CA ILE A 187 -16.54 -9.53 -22.84
C ILE A 187 -15.12 -8.98 -22.64
N VAL A 188 -14.56 -9.19 -21.45
CA VAL A 188 -13.23 -8.71 -21.08
C VAL A 188 -12.13 -9.29 -21.97
N LYS A 189 -12.26 -10.55 -22.41
CA LYS A 189 -11.32 -11.21 -23.32
C LYS A 189 -11.22 -10.53 -24.70
N GLN A 190 -12.21 -9.73 -25.08
CA GLN A 190 -12.17 -8.93 -26.31
C GLN A 190 -11.36 -7.64 -26.13
N TRP A 191 -11.01 -7.29 -24.90
CA TRP A 191 -10.23 -6.10 -24.55
C TRP A 191 -8.79 -6.49 -24.23
N ASN A 192 -7.83 -5.57 -24.39
CA ASN A 192 -6.44 -5.78 -23.97
C ASN A 192 -6.30 -5.63 -22.44
N VAL A 193 -6.96 -6.52 -21.70
CA VAL A 193 -7.05 -6.53 -20.24
C VAL A 193 -6.41 -7.81 -19.70
N LYS A 194 -5.69 -7.69 -18.59
CA LYS A 194 -5.04 -8.81 -17.91
C LYS A 194 -5.98 -9.42 -16.88
N ILE A 195 -6.22 -10.72 -16.99
CA ILE A 195 -7.05 -11.45 -16.02
C ILE A 195 -6.20 -11.79 -14.81
N ILE A 196 -6.67 -11.43 -13.61
CA ILE A 196 -6.07 -11.76 -12.33
C ILE A 196 -7.02 -12.70 -11.61
N SER A 197 -6.58 -13.93 -11.39
CA SER A 197 -7.39 -14.96 -10.73
C SER A 197 -6.98 -15.10 -9.28
N ILE A 198 -7.97 -15.11 -8.39
CA ILE A 198 -7.77 -15.42 -6.97
C ILE A 198 -8.61 -16.62 -6.54
N SER A 199 -8.18 -17.30 -5.48
CA SER A 199 -8.94 -18.42 -4.93
C SER A 199 -9.99 -17.92 -3.93
N LYS A 200 -11.16 -18.57 -3.90
CA LYS A 200 -12.16 -18.35 -2.83
C LYS A 200 -11.63 -18.80 -1.48
N ASN A 201 -10.80 -19.84 -1.43
CA ASN A 201 -10.44 -20.51 -0.18
C ASN A 201 -8.93 -20.48 0.14
N LYS A 202 -8.06 -20.25 -0.84
CA LYS A 202 -6.60 -20.31 -0.66
C LYS A 202 -5.95 -18.93 -0.51
N ARG A 203 -6.15 -18.29 0.65
CA ARG A 203 -5.64 -16.93 0.94
C ARG A 203 -4.12 -16.78 0.81
N HIS A 204 -3.35 -17.86 1.02
CA HIS A 204 -1.89 -17.85 0.86
C HIS A 204 -1.44 -17.60 -0.61
N GLN A 205 -2.35 -17.75 -1.58
CA GLN A 205 -2.08 -17.50 -3.00
C GLN A 205 -2.37 -16.05 -3.41
N ASP A 206 -3.08 -15.27 -2.59
CA ASP A 206 -3.44 -13.89 -2.89
C ASP A 206 -2.20 -13.03 -3.17
N ARG A 207 -1.10 -13.29 -2.45
CA ARG A 207 0.19 -12.62 -2.66
C ARG A 207 0.75 -12.84 -4.06
N ALA A 208 0.57 -14.03 -4.64
CA ALA A 208 1.02 -14.30 -6.00
C ALA A 208 0.22 -13.47 -7.02
N ALA A 209 -1.11 -13.38 -6.84
CA ALA A 209 -1.97 -12.55 -7.69
C ALA A 209 -1.64 -11.06 -7.58
N ALA A 210 -1.35 -10.55 -6.38
CA ALA A 210 -0.91 -9.17 -6.19
C ALA A 210 0.46 -8.90 -6.86
N LEU A 211 1.41 -9.84 -6.76
CA LEU A 211 2.70 -9.73 -7.46
C LEU A 211 2.52 -9.71 -8.97
N GLU A 212 1.62 -10.53 -9.51
CA GLU A 212 1.29 -10.56 -10.94
C GLU A 212 0.73 -9.22 -11.44
N VAL A 213 -0.09 -8.52 -10.64
CA VAL A 213 -0.53 -7.15 -10.96
C VAL A 213 0.66 -6.21 -11.05
N TRP A 214 1.55 -6.24 -10.05
CA TRP A 214 2.71 -5.35 -10.00
C TRP A 214 3.68 -5.59 -11.14
N ASP A 215 3.99 -6.84 -11.45
CA ASP A 215 4.94 -7.19 -12.51
C ASP A 215 4.45 -6.66 -13.86
N ARG A 216 3.15 -6.83 -14.17
CA ARG A 216 2.56 -6.32 -15.41
C ARG A 216 2.45 -4.80 -15.45
N LEU A 217 2.12 -4.17 -14.34
CA LEU A 217 2.08 -2.70 -14.26
C LEU A 217 3.48 -2.11 -14.44
N GLU A 218 4.50 -2.69 -13.81
CA GLU A 218 5.87 -2.22 -13.93
C GLU A 218 6.39 -2.38 -15.36
N GLU A 219 6.14 -3.53 -16.00
CA GLU A 219 6.48 -3.75 -17.40
C GLU A 219 5.80 -2.72 -18.32
N PHE A 220 4.52 -2.43 -18.08
CA PHE A 220 3.76 -1.44 -18.84
C PHE A 220 4.30 -0.02 -18.65
N VAL A 221 4.57 0.40 -17.42
CA VAL A 221 5.15 1.72 -17.13
C VAL A 221 6.53 1.86 -17.77
N ARG A 222 7.37 0.82 -17.66
CA ARG A 222 8.73 0.80 -18.20
C ARG A 222 8.74 0.93 -19.72
N SER A 223 7.86 0.22 -20.44
CA SER A 223 7.80 0.30 -21.90
C SER A 223 7.38 1.69 -22.40
N ARG A 224 6.56 2.40 -21.62
CA ARG A 224 6.14 3.77 -21.93
C ARG A 224 7.19 4.84 -21.61
N SER A 225 8.06 4.61 -20.64
CA SER A 225 9.17 5.53 -20.36
C SER A 225 10.24 5.54 -21.47
N HIS A 226 10.38 4.45 -22.23
CA HIS A 226 11.38 4.31 -23.30
C HIS A 226 10.90 4.76 -24.69
N THR A 227 9.59 5.04 -24.87
CA THR A 227 9.01 5.52 -26.14
C THR A 227 8.80 7.00 -26.08
#